data_AF-A0AAV2QNC6-F1
#
_entry.id   AF-A0AAV2QNC6-F1
#
_cell.length_a   1.000
_cell.length_b   1.000
_cell.length_c   1.000
_cell.angle_alpha   90.00
_cell.angle_beta   90.00
_cell.angle_gamma   90.00
#
_symmetry.space_group_name_H-M   'P 1'
#
loop_
_entity.id
_entity.type
_entity.pdbx_description
1 polymer ?
#
loop_
_entity_poly.entity_id
_entity_poly.type
_entity_poly.pdbx_seq_one_letter_code
_entity_poly.pdbx_strand_id
1 'polypeptide(L)'
;TTTQLLKIGDTKDLNYTLDSLEAWWKEYIIMPLNDNNSANKEGGSHWSLLVYSKHDDKWYHFDSKQGSNIKHARRLVSRVNSYLSDKTQPTLVETSCTQQNNNYDCGAYTMVYAQMATRRIIL
;
A
#
# COMPACT_ATOMS: atom_id res chain seq x y z
N THR A 1 6.10 4.87 -10.06
CA THR A 1 6.55 4.95 -8.64
C THR A 1 6.97 3.58 -8.16
N THR A 2 7.76 3.46 -7.09
CA THR A 2 8.19 2.17 -6.50
C THR A 2 6.99 1.28 -6.17
N THR A 3 5.93 1.84 -5.58
CA THR A 3 4.69 1.08 -5.30
C THR A 3 4.05 0.50 -6.57
N GLN A 4 4.07 1.23 -7.69
CA GLN A 4 3.57 0.71 -8.96
C GLN A 4 4.45 -0.45 -9.46
N LEU A 5 5.78 -0.31 -9.39
CA LEU A 5 6.71 -1.39 -9.75
C LEU A 5 6.44 -2.66 -8.93
N LEU A 6 6.27 -2.53 -7.62
CA LEU A 6 5.95 -3.66 -6.73
C LEU A 6 4.57 -4.28 -7.06
N LYS A 7 3.60 -3.49 -7.53
CA LYS A 7 2.26 -3.99 -7.86
C LYS A 7 2.24 -4.79 -9.16
N ILE A 8 2.91 -4.31 -10.20
CA ILE A 8 2.75 -4.83 -11.57
C ILE A 8 4.04 -5.19 -12.33
N GLY A 9 5.22 -4.89 -11.80
CA GLY A 9 6.51 -5.30 -12.39
C GLY A 9 6.78 -6.80 -12.23
N ASP A 10 7.95 -7.26 -12.66
CA ASP A 10 8.32 -8.68 -12.52
C ASP A 10 8.71 -9.03 -11.07
N THR A 11 8.61 -10.31 -10.69
CA THR A 11 8.93 -10.76 -9.33
C THR A 11 10.41 -10.56 -8.98
N LYS A 12 11.32 -10.68 -9.96
CA LYS A 12 12.75 -10.42 -9.75
C LYS A 12 13.00 -8.96 -9.38
N ASP A 13 12.40 -8.04 -10.12
CA ASP A 13 12.51 -6.60 -9.86
C ASP A 13 11.89 -6.24 -8.52
N LEU A 14 10.78 -6.89 -8.17
CA LEU A 14 10.15 -6.74 -6.86
C LEU A 14 11.11 -7.14 -5.73
N ASN A 15 11.70 -8.32 -5.79
CA ASN A 15 12.61 -8.81 -4.74
C ASN A 15 13.83 -7.90 -4.63
N TYR A 16 14.47 -7.57 -5.75
CA TYR A 16 15.60 -6.64 -5.76
C TYR A 16 15.24 -5.28 -5.15
N THR A 17 14.07 -4.75 -5.50
CA THR A 17 13.58 -3.48 -4.94
C THR A 17 13.39 -3.59 -3.42
N LEU A 18 12.71 -4.64 -2.94
CA LEU A 18 12.46 -4.83 -1.51
C LEU A 18 13.74 -5.13 -0.72
N ASP A 19 14.69 -5.86 -1.30
CA ASP A 19 16.03 -6.09 -0.74
C ASP A 19 16.79 -4.78 -0.58
N SER A 20 16.82 -3.93 -1.62
CA SER A 20 17.50 -2.63 -1.57
C SER A 20 16.90 -1.66 -0.55
N LEU A 21 15.63 -1.86 -0.20
CA LEU A 21 14.91 -1.11 0.83
C LEU A 21 15.02 -1.75 2.22
N GLU A 22 15.70 -2.90 2.34
CA GLU A 22 15.79 -3.71 3.56
C GLU A 22 14.40 -4.01 4.15
N ALA A 23 13.40 -4.25 3.27
CA ALA A 23 11.99 -4.29 3.65
C ALA A 23 11.69 -5.32 4.76
N TRP A 24 12.41 -6.44 4.77
CA TRP A 24 12.33 -7.49 5.80
C TRP A 24 12.53 -6.97 7.24
N TRP A 25 13.39 -5.96 7.39
CA TRP A 25 13.78 -5.41 8.69
C TRP A 25 12.93 -4.21 9.11
N LYS A 26 11.98 -3.77 8.28
CA LYS A 26 11.15 -2.62 8.60
C LYS A 26 9.97 -3.04 9.47
N GLU A 27 9.77 -2.32 10.57
CA GLU A 27 8.60 -2.48 11.43
C GLU A 27 7.31 -1.96 10.78
N TYR A 28 7.45 -0.98 9.88
CA TYR A 28 6.35 -0.38 9.14
C TYR A 28 6.73 -0.15 7.68
N ILE A 29 5.78 -0.40 6.78
CA ILE A 29 5.90 -0.09 5.34
C ILE A 29 4.68 0.72 4.92
N ILE A 30 4.89 1.93 4.40
CA ILE A 30 3.81 2.84 3.99
C ILE A 30 3.88 3.02 2.48
N MET A 31 2.78 2.70 1.79
CA MET A 31 2.73 2.70 0.32
C MET A 31 1.49 3.43 -0.20
N PRO A 32 1.66 4.57 -0.90
CA PRO A 32 0.57 5.18 -1.65
C PRO A 32 0.24 4.30 -2.87
N LEU A 33 -0.98 3.81 -2.92
CA LEU A 33 -1.49 2.90 -3.93
C LEU A 33 -2.38 3.65 -4.92
N ASN A 34 -2.13 3.41 -6.21
CA ASN A 34 -2.96 3.90 -7.31
C ASN A 34 -3.65 2.72 -8.03
N ASP A 35 -4.79 2.97 -8.68
CA ASP A 35 -5.59 1.99 -9.43
C ASP A 35 -5.09 1.74 -10.88
N ASN A 36 -4.01 2.38 -11.32
CA ASN A 36 -3.48 2.15 -12.67
C ASN A 36 -3.03 0.69 -12.88
N ASN A 37 -3.53 0.05 -13.94
CA ASN A 37 -3.19 -1.34 -14.30
C ASN A 37 -2.07 -1.46 -15.34
N SER A 38 -1.55 -0.35 -15.88
CA SER A 38 -0.50 -0.37 -16.89
C SER A 38 0.89 -0.16 -16.30
N ALA A 39 1.87 -0.93 -16.81
CA ALA A 39 3.29 -0.74 -16.54
C ALA A 39 3.91 0.34 -17.41
N ASN A 40 3.37 0.51 -18.62
CA ASN A 40 3.99 1.30 -19.68
C ASN A 40 3.19 2.57 -20.02
N LYS A 41 2.08 2.82 -19.32
CA LYS A 41 1.23 4.00 -19.52
C LYS A 41 0.95 4.66 -18.18
N GLU A 42 1.13 5.97 -18.16
CA GLU A 42 0.65 6.81 -17.07
C GLU A 42 -0.88 6.79 -17.02
N GLY A 43 -1.43 6.94 -15.83
CA GLY A 43 -2.87 6.88 -15.61
C GLY A 43 -3.22 6.49 -14.19
N GLY A 44 -4.46 6.00 -14.04
CA GLY A 44 -5.10 5.81 -12.75
C GLY A 44 -5.98 7.00 -12.38
N SER A 45 -7.06 6.73 -11.68
CA SER A 45 -8.10 7.68 -11.30
C SER A 45 -8.21 7.87 -9.78
N HIS A 46 -7.65 6.96 -9.00
CA HIS A 46 -7.87 6.93 -7.56
C HIS A 46 -6.62 6.55 -6.77
N TRP A 47 -6.39 7.27 -5.68
CA TRP A 47 -5.31 7.02 -4.73
C TRP A 47 -5.88 6.55 -3.38
N SER A 48 -5.16 5.63 -2.75
CA SER A 48 -5.42 5.15 -1.40
C SER A 48 -4.09 4.83 -0.70
N LEU A 49 -4.11 4.51 0.58
CA LEU A 49 -2.89 4.21 1.36
C LEU A 49 -2.88 2.78 1.90
N LEU A 50 -1.74 2.11 1.79
CA LEU A 50 -1.45 0.87 2.52
C LEU A 50 -0.41 1.13 3.60
N VAL A 51 -0.65 0.58 4.80
CA VAL A 51 0.28 0.62 5.93
C VAL A 51 0.46 -0.79 6.48
N TYR A 52 1.66 -1.36 6.37
CA TYR A 52 2.03 -2.58 7.07
C TYR A 52 2.50 -2.25 8.49
N SER A 53 2.09 -3.08 9.45
CA SER A 53 2.62 -3.15 10.80
C SER A 53 3.14 -4.56 11.03
N LYS A 54 4.44 -4.69 11.27
CA LYS A 54 5.09 -5.96 11.59
C LYS A 54 4.65 -6.50 12.94
N HIS A 55 4.47 -5.61 13.91
CA HIS A 55 3.97 -5.94 15.24
C HIS A 55 2.58 -6.59 15.18
N ASP A 56 1.67 -6.03 14.38
CA ASP A 56 0.30 -6.54 14.27
C ASP A 56 0.15 -7.69 13.26
N ASP A 57 1.20 -7.95 12.48
CA ASP A 57 1.20 -8.82 11.30
C ASP A 57 0.04 -8.51 10.33
N LYS A 58 -0.17 -7.21 10.06
CA LYS A 58 -1.33 -6.71 9.30
C LYS A 58 -0.98 -5.59 8.33
N TRP A 59 -1.77 -5.54 7.26
CA TRP A 59 -1.88 -4.39 6.37
C TRP A 59 -3.18 -3.64 6.64
N TYR A 60 -3.09 -2.33 6.83
CA TYR A 60 -4.22 -1.42 6.94
C TYR A 60 -4.39 -0.65 5.64
N HIS A 61 -5.57 -0.71 5.04
CA HIS A 61 -5.92 -0.01 3.81
C HIS A 61 -6.84 1.18 4.13
N PHE A 62 -6.35 2.38 3.90
CA PHE A 62 -7.12 3.62 4.02
C PHE A 62 -7.56 4.06 2.63
N ASP A 63 -8.87 3.97 2.38
CA ASP A 63 -9.48 4.31 1.11
C ASP A 63 -10.59 5.35 1.33
N SER A 64 -10.36 6.58 0.88
CA SER A 64 -11.34 7.68 0.98
C SER A 64 -12.52 7.50 0.03
N LYS A 65 -12.49 6.49 -0.84
CA LYS A 65 -13.62 6.04 -1.66
C LYS A 65 -13.75 4.52 -1.51
N GLN A 66 -14.21 4.11 -0.34
CA GLN A 66 -14.19 2.73 0.16
C GLN A 66 -14.51 1.68 -0.91
N GLY A 67 -13.68 0.64 -0.96
CA GLY A 67 -13.80 -0.47 -1.90
C GLY A 67 -13.31 -0.19 -3.32
N SER A 68 -13.01 1.06 -3.69
CA SER A 68 -12.58 1.40 -5.06
C SER A 68 -11.22 0.80 -5.40
N ASN A 69 -10.29 0.75 -4.43
CA ASN A 69 -8.93 0.26 -4.68
C ASN A 69 -8.63 -1.15 -4.13
N ILE A 70 -9.63 -1.86 -3.60
CA ILE A 70 -9.41 -3.12 -2.86
C ILE A 70 -8.74 -4.21 -3.70
N LYS A 71 -9.05 -4.30 -5.00
CA LYS A 71 -8.41 -5.28 -5.89
C LYS A 71 -6.92 -4.99 -6.08
N HIS A 72 -6.57 -3.71 -6.21
CA HIS A 72 -5.18 -3.26 -6.33
C HIS A 72 -4.42 -3.45 -5.02
N ALA A 73 -5.09 -3.22 -3.88
CA ALA A 73 -4.55 -3.44 -2.56
C ALA A 73 -4.21 -4.91 -2.32
N ARG A 74 -5.17 -5.81 -2.57
CA ARG A 74 -4.96 -7.26 -2.46
C ARG A 74 -3.82 -7.74 -3.35
N ARG A 75 -3.74 -7.26 -4.59
CA ARG A 75 -2.66 -7.62 -5.53
C ARG A 75 -1.29 -7.20 -4.98
N LEU A 76 -1.13 -5.96 -4.55
CA LEU A 76 0.16 -5.49 -4.03
C LEU A 76 0.54 -6.21 -2.74
N VAL A 77 -0.40 -6.34 -1.79
CA VAL A 77 -0.18 -7.02 -0.50
C VAL A 77 0.22 -8.47 -0.71
N SER A 78 -0.47 -9.21 -1.57
CA SER A 78 -0.11 -10.62 -1.86
C SER A 78 1.33 -10.74 -2.38
N ARG A 79 1.75 -9.83 -3.24
CA ARG A 79 3.11 -9.82 -3.79
C ARG A 79 4.16 -9.46 -2.74
N VAL A 80 3.92 -8.44 -1.94
CA VAL A 80 4.87 -8.04 -0.89
C VAL A 80 4.92 -9.11 0.22
N ASN A 81 3.80 -9.73 0.57
CA ASN A 81 3.76 -10.83 1.54
C ASN A 81 4.58 -12.03 1.06
N SER A 82 4.54 -12.38 -0.23
CA SER A 82 5.39 -13.46 -0.77
C SER A 82 6.89 -13.21 -0.63
N TYR A 83 7.29 -11.95 -0.39
CA TYR A 83 8.66 -11.58 -0.05
C TYR A 83 8.88 -11.54 1.47
N LEU A 84 7.93 -10.99 2.25
CA LEU A 84 8.12 -10.71 3.68
C LEU A 84 8.07 -11.94 4.59
N SER A 85 7.53 -13.09 4.16
CA SER A 85 7.54 -14.30 4.99
C SER A 85 7.07 -15.55 4.22
N ASP A 86 7.77 -16.67 4.40
CA ASP A 86 7.27 -18.00 4.00
C ASP A 86 6.29 -18.60 5.04
N LYS A 87 6.24 -18.04 6.25
CA LYS A 87 5.54 -18.64 7.42
C LYS A 87 4.29 -17.88 7.85
N THR A 88 4.21 -16.59 7.54
CA THR A 88 3.09 -15.72 7.89
C THR A 88 2.54 -15.04 6.65
N GLN A 89 1.23 -14.87 6.58
CA GLN A 89 0.59 -14.10 5.52
C GLN A 89 -0.17 -12.94 6.17
N PRO A 90 0.49 -11.78 6.35
CA PRO A 90 -0.12 -10.63 6.95
C PRO A 90 -1.47 -10.31 6.31
N THR A 91 -2.51 -10.17 7.12
CA THR A 91 -3.88 -9.98 6.61
C THR A 91 -4.14 -8.54 6.19
N LEU A 92 -4.89 -8.35 5.11
CA LEU A 92 -5.35 -7.03 4.66
C LEU A 92 -6.66 -6.64 5.36
N VAL A 93 -6.64 -5.50 6.04
CA VAL A 93 -7.77 -4.91 6.76
C VAL A 93 -8.18 -3.61 6.10
N GLU A 94 -9.40 -3.55 5.58
CA GLU A 94 -10.03 -2.30 5.15
C GLU A 94 -10.34 -1.45 6.38
N THR A 95 -9.67 -0.30 6.48
CA THR A 95 -9.76 0.55 7.67
C THR A 95 -10.78 1.65 7.45
N SER A 96 -11.71 1.81 8.40
CA SER A 96 -12.67 2.91 8.38
C SER A 96 -11.93 4.24 8.41
N CYS A 97 -12.26 5.10 7.44
CA CYS A 97 -11.64 6.40 7.29
C CYS A 97 -12.65 7.40 6.72
N THR A 98 -12.44 8.69 6.93
CA THR A 98 -13.24 9.78 6.33
C THR A 98 -13.32 9.61 4.82
N GLN A 99 -14.55 9.58 4.31
CA GLN A 99 -14.84 9.43 2.89
C GLN A 99 -14.86 10.79 2.20
N GLN A 100 -14.20 10.88 1.04
CA GLN A 100 -14.25 12.08 0.22
C GLN A 100 -15.65 12.28 -0.35
N ASN A 101 -16.06 13.54 -0.54
CA ASN A 101 -17.35 13.91 -1.13
C ASN A 101 -17.22 14.40 -2.59
N ASN A 102 -16.05 14.28 -3.19
CA ASN A 102 -15.74 14.67 -4.57
C ASN A 102 -14.85 13.61 -5.25
N ASN A 103 -14.37 13.86 -6.46
CA ASN A 103 -13.58 12.90 -7.24
C ASN A 103 -12.09 13.22 -7.35
N TYR A 104 -11.57 14.22 -6.62
CA TYR A 104 -10.19 14.72 -6.80
C TYR A 104 -9.37 14.79 -5.51
N ASP A 105 -9.99 14.73 -4.33
CA ASP A 105 -9.27 14.84 -3.05
C ASP A 105 -8.56 13.56 -2.59
N CYS A 106 -8.75 12.42 -3.28
CA CYS A 106 -8.18 11.12 -2.87
C CYS A 106 -6.68 11.16 -2.55
N GLY A 107 -5.90 11.95 -3.31
CA GLY A 107 -4.48 12.17 -3.06
C GLY A 107 -4.21 12.92 -1.74
N ALA A 108 -5.01 13.95 -1.43
CA ALA A 108 -4.90 14.69 -0.18
C ALA A 108 -5.26 13.81 1.03
N TYR A 109 -6.34 13.02 0.93
CA TYR A 109 -6.69 12.03 1.97
C TYR A 109 -5.56 11.01 2.19
N THR A 110 -4.96 10.49 1.11
CA THR A 110 -3.81 9.57 1.18
C THR A 110 -2.65 10.18 1.98
N MET A 111 -2.33 11.46 1.75
CA MET A 111 -1.29 12.18 2.50
C MET A 111 -1.65 12.39 3.97
N VAL A 112 -2.89 12.77 4.27
CA VAL A 112 -3.36 12.97 5.65
C VAL A 112 -3.25 11.67 6.44
N TYR A 113 -3.70 10.53 5.87
CA TYR A 113 -3.57 9.24 6.55
C TYR A 113 -2.13 8.78 6.69
N ALA A 114 -1.25 9.10 5.73
CA ALA A 114 0.17 8.82 5.87
C ALA A 114 0.79 9.59 7.05
N GLN A 115 0.44 10.87 7.20
CA GLN A 115 0.86 11.67 8.36
C GLN A 115 0.29 11.14 9.68
N MET A 116 -0.98 10.71 9.69
CA MET A 116 -1.60 10.13 10.88
C MET A 116 -0.95 8.80 11.28
N ALA A 117 -0.63 7.96 10.30
CA ALA A 117 0.07 6.69 10.52
C ALA A 117 1.47 6.94 11.12
N THR A 118 2.25 7.87 10.56
CA THR A 118 3.60 8.16 11.07
C THR A 118 3.60 8.76 12.47
N ARG A 119 2.61 9.60 12.82
CA ARG A 119 2.46 10.13 14.18
C ARG A 119 2.23 9.04 15.24
N ARG A 120 1.59 7.92 14.88
CA ARG A 120 1.38 6.78 15.77
C ARG A 120 2.57 5.81 15.84
N ILE A 121 3.53 5.96 14.93
CA ILE A 121 4.76 5.16 14.87
C ILE A 121 5.90 5.83 15.66
N ILE A 122 5.93 7.17 15.66
CA ILE A 122 7.01 7.98 16.26
C ILE A 122 6.73 8.34 17.73
N LEU A 123 5.49 8.19 18.19
CA LEU A 123 5.06 8.45 19.58
C LEU A 123 4.73 7.13 20.27
#